data_AF-A0A6I3J680-F1
#
_entry.id   AF-A0A6I3J680-F1
#
_cell.length_a   1.000
_cell.length_b   1.000
_cell.length_c   1.000
_cell.angle_alpha   90.00
_cell.angle_beta   90.00
_cell.angle_gamma   90.00
#
_symmetry.space_group_name_H-M   'P 1'
#
loop_
_entity.id
_entity.type
_entity.pdbx_description
1 polymer ?
#
loop_
_entity_poly.entity_id
_entity_poly.type
_entity_poly.pdbx_seq_one_letter_code
_entity_poly.pdbx_strand_id
1 'polypeptide(L)'
;MRQEDHPDHHGPHDGPENDVPDLIWQRAVDAWVSGPGSGPGDVALADVLSVHGPVMNGGLLHAVTDACSAEEVDAAERGFRWLGLDGAAEALAETRRAARAAGADPAALEVQADAAYHRAVPDDAALEQALRARYAASPESFAPVDEEAPGRSRRLRRLFRRRG
;
A
#
# COMPACT_ATOMS: atom_id res chain seq x y z
N MET A 1 1.68 -59.74 -11.37
CA MET A 1 1.12 -58.70 -10.48
C MET A 1 2.06 -57.51 -10.58
N ARG A 2 1.78 -56.60 -11.52
CA ARG A 2 2.63 -55.42 -11.78
C ARG A 2 2.20 -54.34 -10.80
N GLN A 3 3.17 -53.76 -10.09
CA GLN A 3 2.99 -52.52 -9.34
C GLN A 3 2.65 -51.42 -10.36
N GLU A 4 1.52 -50.77 -10.15
CA GLU A 4 1.15 -49.55 -10.84
C GLU A 4 1.89 -48.42 -10.13
N ASP A 5 2.95 -47.93 -10.77
CA ASP A 5 3.64 -46.71 -10.35
C ASP A 5 2.64 -45.55 -10.42
N HIS A 6 2.37 -44.98 -9.25
CA HIS A 6 1.66 -43.73 -9.06
C HIS A 6 2.47 -42.62 -9.73
N PRO A 7 1.93 -41.84 -10.69
CA PRO A 7 2.64 -40.66 -11.14
C PRO A 7 2.58 -39.60 -10.03
N ASP A 8 3.75 -39.30 -9.46
CA ASP A 8 3.98 -38.12 -8.64
C ASP A 8 3.53 -36.87 -9.41
N HIS A 9 2.35 -36.34 -9.05
CA HIS A 9 1.99 -34.97 -9.38
C HIS A 9 2.73 -34.03 -8.43
N HIS A 10 4.01 -33.82 -8.71
CA HIS A 10 4.70 -32.57 -8.39
C HIS A 10 4.72 -31.72 -9.66
N GLY A 11 3.58 -31.11 -9.98
CA GLY A 11 3.57 -29.95 -10.85
C GLY A 11 4.35 -28.80 -10.19
N PRO A 12 5.01 -27.93 -10.96
CA PRO A 12 5.70 -26.77 -10.40
C PRO A 12 4.67 -25.94 -9.64
N HIS A 13 5.07 -25.47 -8.47
CA HIS A 13 4.32 -24.55 -7.62
C HIS A 13 4.32 -23.15 -8.27
N ASP A 14 3.81 -23.05 -9.49
CA ASP A 14 3.65 -21.78 -10.21
C ASP A 14 2.41 -21.08 -9.65
N GLY A 15 2.57 -20.48 -8.46
CA GLY A 15 1.72 -19.36 -8.06
C GLY A 15 1.85 -18.24 -9.10
N PRO A 16 0.87 -17.31 -9.19
CA PRO A 16 1.00 -16.19 -10.12
C PRO A 16 2.34 -15.48 -9.87
N GLU A 17 3.13 -15.34 -10.93
CA GLU A 17 4.34 -14.54 -10.90
C GLU A 17 3.91 -13.11 -10.54
N ASN A 18 4.35 -12.61 -9.38
CA ASN A 18 4.03 -11.26 -8.93
C ASN A 18 4.52 -10.25 -9.97
N ASP A 19 3.64 -9.38 -10.45
CA ASP A 19 4.06 -8.31 -11.33
C ASP A 19 4.71 -7.17 -10.54
N VAL A 20 5.28 -6.18 -11.25
CA VAL A 20 6.00 -5.08 -10.60
C VAL A 20 5.12 -4.31 -9.58
N PRO A 21 3.87 -3.92 -9.88
CA PRO A 21 2.95 -3.39 -8.89
C PRO A 21 2.78 -4.27 -7.65
N ASP A 22 2.67 -5.60 -7.81
CA ASP A 22 2.56 -6.52 -6.66
C ASP A 22 3.82 -6.46 -5.76
N LEU A 23 5.00 -6.36 -6.37
CA LEU A 23 6.28 -6.23 -5.65
C LEU A 23 6.40 -4.86 -4.94
N ILE A 24 5.89 -3.78 -5.55
CA ILE A 24 5.83 -2.45 -4.93
C ILE A 24 4.87 -2.47 -3.73
N TRP A 25 3.72 -3.12 -3.87
CA TRP A 25 2.76 -3.29 -2.79
C TRP A 25 3.38 -4.03 -1.60
N GLN A 26 4.02 -5.17 -1.83
CA GLN A 26 4.71 -5.93 -0.78
C GLN A 26 5.77 -5.09 -0.07
N ARG A 27 6.59 -4.34 -0.82
CA ARG A 27 7.58 -3.41 -0.24
C ARG A 27 6.93 -2.33 0.62
N ALA A 28 5.78 -1.80 0.22
CA ALA A 28 5.07 -0.78 0.99
C ALA A 28 4.45 -1.35 2.27
N VAL A 29 3.92 -2.58 2.22
CA VAL A 29 3.47 -3.32 3.42
C VAL A 29 4.63 -3.52 4.41
N ASP A 30 5.84 -3.82 3.92
CA ASP A 30 7.04 -4.03 4.74
C ASP A 30 7.77 -2.74 5.15
N ALA A 31 7.21 -1.56 4.83
CA ALA A 31 7.86 -0.27 5.07
C ALA A 31 8.08 0.02 6.56
N TRP A 32 7.29 -0.56 7.46
CA TRP A 32 7.50 -0.43 8.91
C TRP A 32 8.77 -1.16 9.39
N VAL A 33 9.23 -2.18 8.66
CA VAL A 33 10.46 -2.94 8.97
C VAL A 33 11.68 -2.33 8.27
N SER A 34 11.52 -2.02 6.98
CA SER A 34 12.64 -1.74 6.08
C SER A 34 12.69 -0.30 5.58
N GLY A 35 11.68 0.51 5.92
CA GLY A 35 11.43 1.80 5.29
C GLY A 35 10.78 1.64 3.90
N PRO A 36 10.11 2.68 3.40
CA PRO A 36 9.60 2.66 2.03
C PRO A 36 10.74 2.64 1.01
N GLY A 37 10.43 2.26 -0.23
CA GLY A 37 11.31 2.52 -1.36
C GLY A 37 11.61 4.02 -1.49
N SER A 38 12.72 4.37 -2.15
CA SER A 38 13.15 5.77 -2.26
C SER A 38 12.35 6.60 -3.27
N GLY A 39 11.44 5.99 -4.03
CA GLY A 39 10.59 6.69 -4.98
C GLY A 39 9.44 7.44 -4.30
N PRO A 40 9.00 8.60 -4.81
CA PRO A 40 7.84 9.30 -4.26
C PRO A 40 6.56 8.45 -4.29
N GLY A 41 6.42 7.53 -5.25
CA GLY A 41 5.30 6.59 -5.31
C GLY A 41 5.36 5.51 -4.22
N ASP A 42 6.55 5.04 -3.85
CA ASP A 42 6.73 4.09 -2.73
C ASP A 42 6.33 4.72 -1.40
N VAL A 43 6.78 5.96 -1.16
CA VAL A 43 6.46 6.71 0.05
C VAL A 43 4.95 6.95 0.12
N ALA A 44 4.35 7.43 -0.97
CA ALA A 44 2.91 7.67 -1.03
C ALA A 44 2.08 6.42 -0.74
N LEU A 45 2.48 5.26 -1.29
CA LEU A 45 1.78 4.00 -1.03
C LEU A 45 1.96 3.53 0.41
N ALA A 46 3.17 3.59 0.97
CA ALA A 46 3.42 3.22 2.36
C ALA A 46 2.64 4.12 3.34
N ASP A 47 2.62 5.43 3.08
CA ASP A 47 1.84 6.40 3.86
C ASP A 47 0.34 6.10 3.81
N VAL A 48 -0.18 5.66 2.66
CA VAL A 48 -1.60 5.27 2.52
C VAL A 48 -1.91 3.98 3.28
N LEU A 49 -1.06 2.96 3.14
CA LEU A 49 -1.26 1.66 3.78
C LEU A 49 -1.17 1.74 5.30
N SER A 50 -0.37 2.66 5.85
CA SER A 50 -0.24 2.87 7.30
C SER A 50 -1.57 3.31 7.95
N VAL A 51 -2.43 4.03 7.22
CA VAL A 51 -3.76 4.43 7.69
C VAL A 51 -4.86 3.47 7.21
N HIS A 52 -4.76 2.94 5.99
CA HIS A 52 -5.77 2.03 5.44
C HIS A 52 -5.97 0.79 6.33
N GLY A 53 -4.87 0.18 6.81
CA GLY A 53 -4.96 -0.98 7.72
C GLY A 53 -5.77 -0.71 8.99
N PRO A 54 -5.48 0.35 9.76
CA PRO A 54 -6.32 0.80 10.88
C PRO A 54 -7.78 1.06 10.50
N VAL A 55 -8.05 1.70 9.35
CA VAL A 55 -9.43 1.94 8.89
C VAL A 55 -10.18 0.63 8.68
N MET A 56 -9.56 -0.37 8.02
CA MET A 56 -10.18 -1.67 7.77
C MET A 56 -10.43 -2.47 9.06
N ASN A 57 -9.62 -2.26 10.10
CA ASN A 57 -9.72 -3.01 11.35
C ASN A 57 -10.58 -2.34 12.42
N GLY A 58 -10.80 -1.02 12.35
CA GLY A 58 -11.48 -0.28 13.41
C GLY A 58 -12.24 0.96 12.99
N GLY A 59 -12.36 1.25 11.69
CA GLY A 59 -13.08 2.41 11.15
C GLY A 59 -12.22 3.67 11.03
N LEU A 60 -12.72 4.64 10.28
CA LEU A 60 -11.97 5.85 9.96
C LEU A 60 -11.79 6.76 11.18
N LEU A 61 -12.79 6.90 12.07
CA LEU A 61 -12.64 7.72 13.26
C LEU A 61 -11.53 7.16 14.14
N HIS A 62 -11.55 5.86 14.43
CA HIS A 62 -10.52 5.17 15.19
C HIS A 62 -9.12 5.39 14.61
N ALA A 63 -8.98 5.25 13.29
CA ALA A 63 -7.72 5.46 12.61
C ALA A 63 -7.15 6.87 12.86
N VAL A 64 -7.98 7.92 12.73
CA VAL A 64 -7.52 9.31 12.83
C VAL A 64 -7.43 9.84 14.26
N THR A 65 -8.08 9.22 15.25
CA THR A 65 -8.05 9.66 16.66
C THR A 65 -7.10 8.86 17.53
N ASP A 66 -7.03 7.54 17.34
CA ASP A 66 -6.41 6.64 18.32
C ASP A 66 -5.30 5.78 17.72
N ALA A 67 -5.45 5.31 16.47
CA ALA A 67 -4.51 4.36 15.89
C ALA A 67 -3.29 5.04 15.24
N CYS A 68 -3.46 6.22 14.65
CA CYS A 68 -2.43 6.93 13.93
C CYS A 68 -2.10 8.28 14.58
N SER A 69 -0.84 8.67 14.49
CA SER A 69 -0.39 10.03 14.81
C SER A 69 -0.91 11.07 13.81
N ALA A 70 -0.88 12.34 14.20
CA ALA A 70 -1.31 13.42 13.30
C ALA A 70 -0.43 13.50 12.05
N GLU A 71 0.87 13.23 12.20
CA GLU A 71 1.85 13.20 11.11
C GLU A 71 1.59 12.06 10.12
N GLU A 72 1.23 10.86 10.61
CA GLU A 72 0.85 9.73 9.76
C GLU A 72 -0.45 10.02 8.99
N VAL A 73 -1.45 10.63 9.63
CA VAL A 73 -2.69 11.04 8.95
C VAL A 73 -2.40 12.11 7.88
N ASP A 74 -1.53 13.07 8.16
CA ASP A 74 -1.11 14.08 7.18
C ASP A 74 -0.33 13.46 6.00
N ALA A 75 0.49 12.45 6.27
CA ALA A 75 1.23 11.71 5.27
C ALA A 75 0.28 10.91 4.37
N ALA A 76 -0.65 10.17 4.97
CA ALA A 76 -1.68 9.42 4.26
C ALA A 76 -2.56 10.33 3.40
N GLU A 77 -2.95 11.51 3.88
CA GLU A 77 -3.72 12.48 3.09
C GLU A 77 -2.97 12.86 1.80
N ARG A 78 -1.66 13.16 1.91
CA ARG A 78 -0.83 13.45 0.74
C ARG A 78 -0.67 12.22 -0.16
N GLY A 79 -0.53 11.03 0.42
CA GLY A 79 -0.42 9.77 -0.31
C GLY A 79 -1.70 9.45 -1.11
N PHE A 80 -2.88 9.61 -0.51
CA PHE A 80 -4.16 9.43 -1.22
C PHE A 80 -4.30 10.40 -2.38
N ARG A 81 -4.00 11.68 -2.20
CA ARG A 81 -3.97 12.67 -3.30
C ARG A 81 -2.96 12.28 -4.38
N TRP A 82 -1.78 11.81 -3.97
CA TRP A 82 -0.76 11.33 -4.91
C TRP A 82 -1.24 10.10 -5.70
N LEU A 83 -2.03 9.22 -5.11
CA LEU A 83 -2.64 8.10 -5.84
C LEU A 83 -3.83 8.52 -6.71
N GLY A 84 -4.37 9.74 -6.54
CA GLY A 84 -5.56 10.22 -7.23
C GLY A 84 -6.88 9.84 -6.54
N LEU A 85 -6.81 9.53 -5.24
CA LEU A 85 -7.93 9.15 -4.39
C LEU A 85 -8.36 10.34 -3.51
N ASP A 86 -8.67 11.48 -4.13
CA ASP A 86 -8.98 12.73 -3.42
C ASP A 86 -10.15 12.59 -2.43
N GLY A 87 -11.15 11.76 -2.74
CA GLY A 87 -12.28 11.52 -1.83
C GLY A 87 -11.87 10.87 -0.49
N ALA A 88 -10.86 10.00 -0.49
CA ALA A 88 -10.33 9.41 0.73
C ALA A 88 -9.52 10.45 1.53
N ALA A 89 -8.71 11.26 0.85
CA ALA A 89 -7.98 12.36 1.47
C ALA A 89 -8.94 13.38 2.14
N GLU A 90 -10.04 13.72 1.46
CA GLU A 90 -11.08 14.59 2.01
C GLU A 90 -11.79 13.96 3.22
N ALA A 91 -12.10 12.66 3.17
CA ALA A 91 -12.69 11.95 4.30
C ALA A 91 -11.78 11.98 5.54
N LEU A 92 -10.47 11.75 5.38
CA LEU A 92 -9.49 11.86 6.46
C LEU A 92 -9.49 13.27 7.07
N ALA A 93 -9.39 14.30 6.22
CA ALA A 93 -9.32 15.69 6.66
C ALA A 93 -10.60 16.12 7.40
N GLU A 94 -11.77 15.75 6.87
CA GLU A 94 -13.07 16.07 7.44
C GLU A 94 -13.29 15.38 8.79
N THR A 95 -13.05 14.07 8.86
CA THR A 95 -13.23 13.29 10.09
C THR A 95 -12.35 13.84 11.21
N ARG A 96 -11.08 14.13 10.91
CA ARG A 96 -10.16 14.74 11.88
C ARG A 96 -10.62 16.12 12.36
N ARG A 97 -11.20 16.94 11.46
CA ARG A 97 -11.77 18.25 11.82
C ARG A 97 -12.98 18.08 12.73
N ALA A 98 -13.90 17.19 12.36
CA ALA A 98 -15.13 16.93 13.10
C ALA A 98 -14.86 16.31 14.48
N ALA A 99 -13.89 15.40 14.60
CA ALA A 99 -13.50 14.79 15.87
C ALA A 99 -13.00 15.80 16.90
N ARG A 100 -12.45 16.94 16.44
CA ARG A 100 -11.99 18.04 17.30
C ARG A 100 -13.08 19.05 17.64
N ALA A 101 -14.26 18.95 17.00
CA ALA A 101 -15.36 19.88 17.24
C ALA A 101 -16.07 19.55 18.56
N ALA A 102 -16.36 20.58 19.35
CA ALA A 102 -17.09 20.42 20.59
C ALA A 102 -18.52 19.90 20.33
N GLY A 103 -18.93 18.86 21.06
CA GLY A 103 -20.28 18.31 20.99
C GLY A 103 -20.53 17.33 19.82
N ALA A 104 -19.46 16.88 19.13
CA ALA A 104 -19.59 15.81 18.16
C ALA A 104 -20.08 14.52 18.86
N ASP A 105 -21.06 13.85 18.25
CA ASP A 105 -21.47 12.50 18.61
C ASP A 105 -20.52 11.50 17.92
N PRO A 106 -19.63 10.79 18.66
CA PRO A 106 -18.65 9.90 18.06
C PRO A 106 -19.29 8.78 17.25
N ALA A 107 -20.46 8.26 17.67
CA ALA A 107 -21.11 7.17 16.97
C ALA A 107 -21.68 7.62 15.61
N ALA A 108 -22.31 8.80 15.57
CA ALA A 108 -22.78 9.38 14.33
C ALA A 108 -21.63 9.79 13.39
N LEU A 109 -20.53 10.31 13.96
CA LEU A 109 -19.35 10.68 13.20
C LEU A 109 -18.69 9.46 12.56
N GLU A 110 -18.55 8.34 13.28
CA GLU A 110 -17.96 7.12 12.74
C GLU A 110 -18.72 6.62 11.51
N VAL A 111 -20.06 6.52 11.59
CA VAL A 111 -20.89 6.08 10.46
C VAL A 111 -20.70 6.98 9.24
N GLN A 112 -20.59 8.30 9.44
CA GLN A 112 -20.37 9.25 8.35
C GLN A 112 -18.97 9.14 7.77
N ALA A 113 -17.95 9.00 8.63
CA ALA A 113 -16.56 8.86 8.28
C ALA A 113 -16.33 7.59 7.43
N ASP A 114 -16.82 6.45 7.90
CA ASP A 114 -16.73 5.18 7.19
C ASP A 114 -17.47 5.24 5.85
N ALA A 115 -18.67 5.81 5.81
CA ALA A 115 -19.42 5.93 4.57
C ALA A 115 -18.72 6.83 3.53
N ALA A 116 -18.03 7.89 3.97
CA ALA A 116 -17.25 8.76 3.11
C ALA A 116 -15.99 8.03 2.59
N TYR A 117 -15.26 7.36 3.47
CA TYR A 117 -14.05 6.61 3.12
C TYR A 117 -14.35 5.47 2.14
N HIS A 118 -15.29 4.59 2.47
CA HIS A 118 -15.61 3.41 1.64
C HIS A 118 -16.22 3.76 0.29
N ARG A 119 -16.73 4.98 0.10
CA ARG A 119 -17.13 5.46 -1.23
C ARG A 119 -15.93 5.68 -2.14
N ALA A 120 -14.80 6.11 -1.58
CA ALA A 120 -13.57 6.37 -2.32
C ALA A 120 -12.66 5.13 -2.39
N VAL A 121 -12.58 4.36 -1.29
CA VAL A 121 -11.76 3.16 -1.14
C VAL A 121 -12.59 2.07 -0.46
N PRO A 122 -13.37 1.29 -1.22
CA PRO A 122 -14.19 0.21 -0.67
C PRO A 122 -13.37 -0.92 -0.04
N ASP A 123 -12.22 -1.21 -0.64
CA ASP A 123 -11.33 -2.34 -0.31
C ASP A 123 -9.91 -2.10 -0.85
N ASP A 124 -8.99 -3.03 -0.54
CA ASP A 124 -7.61 -3.05 -1.03
C ASP A 124 -7.53 -2.98 -2.56
N ALA A 125 -8.50 -3.57 -3.28
CA ALA A 125 -8.50 -3.60 -4.74
C ALA A 125 -8.59 -2.20 -5.35
N ALA A 126 -9.26 -1.25 -4.69
CA ALA A 126 -9.26 0.14 -5.14
C ALA A 126 -7.87 0.79 -5.03
N LEU A 127 -7.10 0.47 -3.99
CA LEU A 127 -5.73 0.95 -3.82
C LEU A 127 -4.78 0.28 -4.82
N GLU A 128 -4.92 -1.02 -5.05
CA GLU A 128 -4.17 -1.76 -6.06
C GLU A 128 -4.42 -1.17 -7.45
N GLN A 129 -5.67 -0.88 -7.81
CA GLN A 129 -6.01 -0.25 -9.09
C GLN A 129 -5.36 1.14 -9.22
N ALA A 130 -5.40 1.95 -8.15
CA ALA A 130 -4.76 3.27 -8.15
C ALA A 130 -3.23 3.17 -8.29
N LEU A 131 -2.61 2.22 -7.60
CA LEU A 131 -1.18 1.91 -7.75
C LEU A 131 -0.85 1.51 -9.19
N ARG A 132 -1.58 0.56 -9.77
CA ARG A 132 -1.37 0.09 -11.14
C ARG A 132 -1.52 1.22 -12.15
N ALA A 133 -2.52 2.08 -11.99
CA ALA A 133 -2.71 3.25 -12.84
C ALA A 133 -1.53 4.24 -12.74
N ARG A 134 -1.03 4.50 -11.52
CA ARG A 134 0.12 5.37 -11.29
C ARG A 134 1.41 4.79 -11.85
N TYR A 135 1.64 3.49 -11.66
CA TYR A 135 2.80 2.80 -12.21
C TYR A 135 2.78 2.80 -13.75
N ALA A 136 1.63 2.56 -14.37
CA ALA A 136 1.50 2.60 -15.83
C ALA A 136 1.77 4.01 -16.41
N ALA A 137 1.39 5.07 -15.68
CA ALA A 137 1.59 6.45 -16.11
C ALA A 137 3.02 6.96 -15.86
N SER A 138 3.67 6.54 -14.77
CA SER A 138 4.96 7.08 -14.32
C SER A 138 5.78 6.04 -13.54
N PRO A 139 6.27 4.97 -14.20
CA PRO A 139 7.01 3.90 -13.53
C PRO A 139 8.28 4.41 -12.84
N GLU A 140 8.90 5.49 -13.34
CA GLU A 140 10.08 6.13 -12.76
C GLU A 140 9.83 6.80 -11.39
N SER A 141 8.57 6.95 -10.99
CA SER A 141 8.22 7.44 -9.65
C SER A 141 8.40 6.39 -8.55
N PHE A 142 8.67 5.15 -8.93
CA PHE A 142 8.89 4.04 -8.02
C PHE A 142 10.34 3.59 -8.07
N ALA A 143 10.87 3.18 -6.93
CA ALA A 143 12.16 2.54 -6.88
C ALA A 143 12.11 1.23 -7.68
N PRO A 144 13.20 0.86 -8.39
CA PRO A 144 13.28 -0.43 -9.06
C PRO A 144 12.94 -1.57 -8.10
N VAL A 145 12.18 -2.55 -8.58
CA VAL A 145 11.99 -3.82 -7.89
C VAL A 145 13.00 -4.79 -8.47
N ASP A 146 13.71 -5.52 -7.62
CA ASP A 146 14.53 -6.62 -8.10
C ASP A 146 13.57 -7.77 -8.44
N GLU A 147 13.34 -8.03 -9.73
CA GLU A 147 12.51 -9.18 -10.20
C GLU A 147 13.08 -10.55 -9.76
N GLU A 148 14.30 -10.59 -9.21
CA GLU A 148 14.94 -11.81 -8.71
C GLU A 148 14.98 -11.84 -7.16
N ALA A 149 14.09 -12.60 -6.53
CA ALA A 149 14.50 -13.37 -5.36
C ALA A 149 13.75 -14.71 -5.29
N PRO A 150 14.47 -15.81 -5.52
CA PRO A 150 14.89 -16.55 -4.33
C PRO A 150 16.39 -16.88 -4.36
N GLY A 151 17.10 -16.45 -3.31
CA GLY A 151 18.40 -16.99 -2.94
C GLY A 151 19.64 -16.20 -3.38
N ARG A 152 20.25 -15.54 -2.38
CA ARG A 152 21.69 -15.18 -2.30
C ARG A 152 22.31 -14.36 -3.44
N SER A 153 22.79 -13.19 -3.02
CA SER A 153 23.96 -12.47 -3.55
C SER A 153 23.83 -11.84 -4.94
N ARG A 154 23.76 -10.50 -4.97
CA ARG A 154 24.34 -9.69 -6.06
C ARG A 154 24.59 -8.23 -5.65
N ARG A 155 25.40 -8.01 -4.60
CA ARG A 155 26.21 -6.79 -4.56
C ARG A 155 27.38 -6.98 -5.53
N LEU A 156 27.57 -5.97 -6.37
CA LEU A 156 28.63 -5.75 -7.36
C LEU A 156 28.35 -6.20 -8.81
N ARG A 157 27.35 -5.57 -9.43
CA ARG A 157 27.45 -5.17 -10.85
C ARG A 157 27.15 -3.68 -11.00
N ARG A 158 28.19 -2.86 -10.82
CA ARG A 158 28.35 -1.52 -11.42
C ARG A 158 29.67 -0.92 -10.92
N LEU A 159 30.79 -1.32 -11.51
CA LEU A 159 32.04 -0.56 -11.48
C LEU A 159 32.97 -0.96 -12.65
N PHE A 160 32.42 -1.01 -13.86
CA PHE A 160 33.23 -0.95 -15.09
C PHE A 160 32.43 -0.29 -16.21
N ARG A 161 32.51 1.04 -16.35
CA ARG A 161 32.66 1.73 -17.66
C ARG A 161 32.92 3.25 -17.53
N ARG A 162 34.20 3.63 -17.48
CA ARG A 162 34.86 4.81 -18.12
C ARG A 162 36.31 4.79 -17.60
N ARG A 163 37.33 4.32 -18.32
CA ARG A 163 37.95 4.94 -19.53
C ARG A 163 38.01 6.46 -19.43
N GLY A 164 39.04 6.94 -18.73
CA GLY A 164 39.92 8.00 -19.20
C GLY A 164 41.25 7.35 -19.57
#